data_AF-A0A5J4TMG1-F1
#
_entry.id   AF-A0A5J4TMG1-F1
#
_cell.length_a   1.000
_cell.length_b   1.000
_cell.length_c   1.000
_cell.angle_alpha   90.00
_cell.angle_beta   90.00
_cell.angle_gamma   90.00
#
_symmetry.space_group_name_H-M   'P 1'
#
loop_
_entity.id
_entity.type
_entity.pdbx_description
1 polymer ?
#
loop_
_entity_poly.entity_id
_entity_poly.type
_entity_poly.pdbx_seq_one_letter_code
_entity_poly.pdbx_strand_id
1 'polypeptide(L)'
;TDLGKLFGQVGQVESANIVSRDEGKNGGFGYVTMCDIETAQRAVTVLNKYILHGRIIEVKISEPKPINPPKPTPPVGPKPTPKPKPKPKPKPKPKPKPQPAPLDPIIPETLFPDQETAQQRGNVIIHAPDNYDHSTVAYNPIIKKGIVIFEGIFQKYREFPFQIGIADGNVLFGSKKEPGDIKYKGKTVCYKNNGCIIHMKNKEIAGNAKIEDGQTVALEVNMSTHPRTLTFFINGQQQPVSISKIPSSIKFWV
;
A
#
# COMPACT_ATOMS: atom_id res chain seq x y z
N THR A 1 23.42 5.99 7.50
CA THR A 1 22.78 6.07 6.17
C THR A 1 21.34 6.52 6.34
N ASP A 2 20.71 7.15 5.33
CA ASP A 2 19.30 7.57 5.44
C ASP A 2 18.35 6.36 5.57
N LEU A 3 18.77 5.22 5.01
CA LEU A 3 18.10 3.94 5.20
C LEU A 3 18.09 3.53 6.69
N GLY A 4 19.22 3.67 7.40
CA GLY A 4 19.29 3.37 8.83
C GLY A 4 18.45 4.33 9.68
N LYS A 5 18.37 5.62 9.31
CA LYS A 5 17.52 6.60 10.00
C LYS A 5 16.03 6.27 9.83
N LEU A 6 15.61 5.91 8.62
CA LEU A 6 14.23 5.54 8.33
C LEU A 6 13.81 4.28 9.08
N PHE A 7 14.62 3.22 9.03
CA PHE A 7 14.33 1.96 9.73
C PHE A 7 14.45 2.10 11.26
N GLY A 8 15.26 3.05 11.74
CA GLY A 8 15.36 3.43 13.15
C GLY A 8 14.05 3.94 13.76
N GLN A 9 13.10 4.38 12.93
CA GLN A 9 11.76 4.78 13.41
C GLN A 9 10.89 3.57 13.81
N VAL A 10 11.19 2.38 13.28
CA VAL A 10 10.42 1.15 13.53
C VAL A 10 11.05 0.32 14.65
N GLY A 11 12.38 0.36 14.79
CA GLY A 11 13.10 -0.39 15.81
C GLY A 11 14.61 -0.18 15.73
N GLN A 12 15.35 -0.84 16.64
CA GLN A 12 16.80 -0.72 16.67
C GLN A 12 17.43 -1.37 15.42
N VAL A 13 18.26 -0.60 14.71
CA VAL A 13 18.98 -1.03 13.51
C VAL A 13 20.39 -1.43 13.89
N GLU A 14 20.78 -2.65 13.55
CA GLU A 14 22.14 -3.17 13.76
C GLU A 14 23.07 -2.73 12.62
N SER A 15 22.61 -2.80 11.37
CA SER A 15 23.39 -2.31 10.22
C SER A 15 22.49 -1.88 9.05
N ALA A 16 22.96 -0.94 8.24
CA ALA A 16 22.25 -0.49 7.04
C ALA A 16 23.25 -0.15 5.93
N ASN A 17 23.30 -1.00 4.91
CA ASN A 17 24.29 -0.96 3.81
C ASN A 17 23.61 -0.79 2.45
N ILE A 18 24.10 0.15 1.64
CA ILE A 18 23.64 0.32 0.26
C ILE A 18 24.61 -0.43 -0.65
N VAL A 19 24.09 -1.25 -1.56
CA VAL A 19 24.93 -1.94 -2.53
C VAL A 19 25.17 -1.03 -3.72
N SER A 20 26.43 -0.76 -4.03
CA SER A 20 26.85 -0.04 -5.24
C SER A 20 27.27 -1.04 -6.32
N ARG A 21 26.83 -0.81 -7.56
CA ARG A 21 27.07 -1.76 -8.67
C ARG A 21 28.41 -1.52 -9.35
N ASP A 22 28.90 -0.28 -9.34
CA ASP A 22 30.21 0.18 -9.83
C ASP A 22 30.59 1.49 -9.10
N GLU A 23 31.87 1.90 -9.13
CA GLU A 23 32.39 3.12 -8.50
C GLU A 23 31.49 4.33 -8.80
N GLY A 24 30.75 4.78 -7.77
CA GLY A 24 29.89 5.98 -7.83
C GLY A 24 28.43 5.77 -8.26
N LYS A 25 27.98 4.56 -8.64
CA LYS A 25 26.56 4.29 -8.94
C LYS A 25 25.93 3.33 -7.92
N ASN A 26 25.02 3.88 -7.10
CA ASN A 26 24.18 3.11 -6.19
C ASN A 26 23.39 2.06 -7.00
N GLY A 27 23.50 0.79 -6.62
CA GLY A 27 22.91 -0.35 -7.33
C GLY A 27 21.38 -0.44 -7.22
N GLY A 28 20.73 0.54 -6.60
CA GLY A 28 19.27 0.62 -6.49
C GLY A 28 18.66 -0.22 -5.37
N PHE A 29 19.48 -0.90 -4.55
CA PHE A 29 19.02 -1.68 -3.40
C PHE A 29 20.01 -1.59 -2.23
N GLY A 30 19.53 -1.91 -1.03
CA GLY A 30 20.32 -1.96 0.19
C GLY A 30 19.80 -3.03 1.15
N TYR A 31 20.60 -3.36 2.14
CA TYR A 31 20.28 -4.31 3.19
C TYR A 31 20.23 -3.59 4.53
N VAL A 32 19.20 -3.88 5.32
CA VAL A 32 19.07 -3.44 6.71
C VAL A 32 18.96 -4.67 7.59
N THR A 33 19.79 -4.73 8.62
CA THR A 33 19.68 -5.72 9.70
C THR A 33 19.04 -5.03 10.90
N MET A 34 17.88 -5.53 11.32
CA MET A 34 17.22 -5.12 12.56
C MET A 34 17.70 -6.00 13.71
N CYS A 35 17.70 -5.48 14.93
CA CYS A 35 18.10 -6.27 16.11
C CYS A 35 17.17 -7.45 16.43
N ASP A 36 15.91 -7.39 15.98
CA ASP A 36 14.93 -8.46 16.22
C ASP A 36 14.04 -8.73 14.99
N ILE A 37 13.50 -9.95 14.93
CA ILE A 37 12.72 -10.40 13.77
C ILE A 37 11.34 -9.72 13.71
N GLU A 38 10.80 -9.29 14.85
CA GLU A 38 9.49 -8.66 14.97
C GLU A 38 9.50 -7.23 14.43
N THR A 39 10.56 -6.46 14.71
CA THR A 39 10.81 -5.13 14.14
C THR A 39 11.18 -5.23 12.67
N ALA A 40 11.87 -6.29 12.23
CA ALA A 40 12.07 -6.55 10.81
C ALA A 40 10.74 -6.79 10.06
N GLN A 41 9.85 -7.61 10.62
CA GLN A 41 8.52 -7.83 10.05
C GLN A 41 7.67 -6.55 10.05
N ARG A 42 7.66 -5.80 11.15
CA ARG A 42 6.98 -4.51 11.22
C ARG A 42 7.56 -3.50 10.24
N ALA A 43 8.87 -3.47 10.03
CA ALA A 43 9.50 -2.58 9.06
C ALA A 43 9.07 -2.91 7.64
N VAL A 44 8.90 -4.20 7.30
CA VAL A 44 8.29 -4.61 6.03
C VAL A 44 6.85 -4.12 5.93
N THR A 45 6.05 -4.22 6.99
CA THR A 45 4.66 -3.76 6.95
C THR A 45 4.55 -2.24 6.79
N VAL A 46 5.34 -1.48 7.55
CA VAL A 46 5.19 -0.02 7.68
C VAL A 46 5.97 0.75 6.60
N LEU A 47 7.16 0.27 6.23
CA LEU A 47 8.06 1.00 5.34
C LEU A 47 8.04 0.48 3.90
N ASN A 48 7.34 -0.63 3.62
CA ASN A 48 7.15 -1.06 2.25
C ASN A 48 6.30 -0.03 1.50
N LYS A 49 6.80 0.40 0.34
CA LYS A 49 6.26 1.49 -0.50
C LYS A 49 6.45 2.91 0.05
N TYR A 50 7.26 3.09 1.09
CA TYR A 50 7.60 4.42 1.60
C TYR A 50 8.33 5.28 0.56
N ILE A 51 8.12 6.60 0.57
CA ILE A 51 8.82 7.54 -0.33
C ILE A 51 10.09 8.05 0.35
N LEU A 52 11.25 7.62 -0.14
CA LEU A 52 12.56 8.09 0.31
C LEU A 52 13.24 8.86 -0.82
N HIS A 53 13.51 10.15 -0.61
CA HIS A 53 14.10 11.05 -1.63
C HIS A 53 13.32 11.07 -2.96
N GLY A 54 11.98 11.07 -2.89
CA GLY A 54 11.11 11.08 -4.08
C GLY A 54 11.04 9.74 -4.82
N ARG A 55 11.58 8.66 -4.24
CA ARG A 55 11.48 7.30 -4.80
C ARG A 55 10.77 6.36 -3.83
N ILE A 56 9.85 5.56 -4.37
CA ILE A 56 9.17 4.50 -3.61
C ILE A 56 10.18 3.37 -3.35
N ILE A 57 10.38 3.02 -2.09
CA ILE A 57 11.22 1.89 -1.70
C ILE A 57 10.37 0.63 -1.52
N GLU A 58 10.92 -0.53 -1.89
CA GLU A 58 10.30 -1.82 -1.61
C GLU A 58 11.06 -2.49 -0.46
N VAL A 59 10.33 -2.93 0.57
CA VAL A 59 10.92 -3.56 1.75
C VAL A 59 10.46 -5.01 1.80
N LYS A 60 11.42 -5.93 1.82
CA LYS A 60 11.20 -7.38 1.84
C LYS A 60 12.16 -8.02 2.84
N ILE A 61 11.73 -9.11 3.47
CA ILE A 61 12.64 -9.96 4.24
C ILE A 61 13.60 -10.62 3.25
N SER A 62 14.90 -10.45 3.48
CA SER A 62 15.93 -11.08 2.64
C SER A 62 15.94 -12.59 2.88
N GLU A 63 15.95 -13.39 1.81
CA GLU A 63 16.20 -14.82 1.93
C GLU A 63 17.67 -15.07 2.29
N PRO A 64 17.98 -15.99 3.22
CA PRO A 64 19.35 -16.34 3.53
C PRO A 64 19.99 -16.98 2.29
N LYS A 65 21.11 -16.43 1.82
CA LYS A 65 21.92 -17.08 0.78
C LYS A 65 22.45 -18.41 1.33
N PRO A 66 22.38 -19.51 0.56
CA PRO A 66 23.04 -20.76 0.96
C PRO A 66 24.53 -20.50 1.17
N ILE A 67 25.04 -20.82 2.35
CA ILE A 67 26.48 -20.87 2.61
C ILE A 67 27.02 -22.01 1.75
N ASN A 68 27.73 -21.70 0.66
CA ASN A 68 28.47 -22.73 -0.07
C ASN A 68 29.58 -23.25 0.86
N PRO A 69 29.60 -24.55 1.22
CA PRO A 69 30.70 -25.10 1.99
C PRO A 69 32.00 -25.05 1.16
N PRO A 70 33.19 -24.93 1.79
CA PRO A 70 34.46 -24.92 1.08
C PRO A 70 34.67 -26.23 0.31
N LYS A 71 35.19 -26.12 -0.91
CA LYS A 71 35.46 -27.25 -1.82
C LYS A 71 36.50 -28.21 -1.20
N PRO A 72 36.23 -29.53 -1.08
CA PRO A 72 37.22 -30.50 -0.57
C PRO A 72 38.31 -30.82 -1.61
N THR A 73 39.55 -31.02 -1.13
CA THR A 73 40.73 -31.51 -1.88
C THR A 73 40.67 -33.00 -2.26
N PRO A 74 41.50 -33.50 -3.22
CA PRO A 74 41.40 -34.85 -3.81
C PRO A 74 41.80 -36.01 -2.86
N PRO A 75 41.48 -37.27 -3.23
CA PRO A 75 41.24 -38.36 -2.27
C PRO A 75 42.46 -39.25 -2.00
N VAL A 76 42.51 -39.85 -0.81
CA VAL A 76 43.36 -41.02 -0.49
C VAL A 76 42.48 -42.25 -0.29
N GLY A 77 42.73 -43.29 -1.10
CA GLY A 77 42.68 -44.74 -0.85
C GLY A 77 41.45 -45.41 -0.18
N PRO A 78 40.97 -46.56 -0.70
CA PRO A 78 39.67 -47.13 -0.34
C PRO A 78 39.73 -48.05 0.90
N LYS A 79 38.68 -48.00 1.74
CA LYS A 79 38.32 -49.08 2.66
C LYS A 79 36.85 -49.47 2.43
N PRO A 80 36.49 -50.76 2.33
CA PRO A 80 35.18 -51.17 1.86
C PRO A 80 34.09 -50.97 2.92
N THR A 81 32.98 -50.33 2.52
CA THR A 81 31.76 -50.18 3.31
C THR A 81 30.72 -51.26 3.02
N PRO A 82 29.83 -51.61 3.98
CA PRO A 82 28.72 -52.54 3.75
C PRO A 82 27.63 -51.92 2.87
N LYS A 83 26.90 -52.77 2.12
CA LYS A 83 25.81 -52.38 1.21
C LYS A 83 24.76 -51.47 1.88
N PRO A 84 24.32 -50.36 1.24
CA PRO A 84 23.31 -49.47 1.79
C PRO A 84 21.87 -49.98 1.54
N LYS A 85 21.00 -49.83 2.54
CA LYS A 85 19.54 -49.94 2.41
C LYS A 85 19.00 -48.87 1.43
N PRO A 86 17.89 -49.11 0.71
CA PRO A 86 17.34 -48.14 -0.22
C PRO A 86 16.88 -46.86 0.51
N LYS A 87 17.39 -45.69 0.09
CA LYS A 87 16.87 -44.39 0.54
C LYS A 87 15.47 -44.17 -0.05
N PRO A 88 14.52 -43.58 0.72
CA PRO A 88 13.24 -43.14 0.16
C PRO A 88 13.48 -42.09 -0.92
N LYS A 89 12.75 -42.20 -2.04
CA LYS A 89 12.76 -41.20 -3.12
C LYS A 89 12.41 -39.80 -2.55
N PRO A 90 13.15 -38.74 -2.91
CA PRO A 90 12.79 -37.39 -2.53
C PRO A 90 11.40 -37.05 -3.10
N LYS A 91 10.49 -36.57 -2.25
CA LYS A 91 9.26 -35.92 -2.75
C LYS A 91 9.65 -34.73 -3.62
N PRO A 92 8.95 -34.48 -4.75
CA PRO A 92 9.21 -33.29 -5.57
C PRO A 92 9.13 -32.03 -4.70
N LYS A 93 10.14 -31.16 -4.77
CA LYS A 93 10.04 -29.83 -4.18
C LYS A 93 8.81 -29.12 -4.78
N PRO A 94 7.98 -28.44 -3.97
CA PRO A 94 6.91 -27.61 -4.50
C PRO A 94 7.52 -26.63 -5.51
N LYS A 95 6.97 -26.60 -6.72
CA LYS A 95 7.34 -25.60 -7.72
C LYS A 95 7.11 -24.22 -7.09
N PRO A 96 8.06 -23.27 -7.18
CA PRO A 96 7.82 -21.91 -6.70
C PRO A 96 6.51 -21.41 -7.27
N LYS A 97 5.56 -21.04 -6.39
CA LYS A 97 4.35 -20.35 -6.85
C LYS A 97 4.82 -19.13 -7.65
N PRO A 98 4.27 -18.85 -8.84
CA PRO A 98 4.60 -17.62 -9.55
C PRO A 98 4.41 -16.45 -8.59
N GLN A 99 5.50 -15.77 -8.23
CA GLN A 99 5.38 -14.47 -7.59
C GLN A 99 4.68 -13.58 -8.61
N PRO A 100 3.58 -12.90 -8.24
CA PRO A 100 2.97 -11.92 -9.12
C PRO A 100 4.04 -10.96 -9.58
N ALA A 101 4.13 -10.72 -10.90
CA ALA A 101 4.97 -9.66 -11.42
C ALA A 101 4.64 -8.37 -10.67
N PRO A 102 5.63 -7.51 -10.34
CA PRO A 102 5.34 -6.18 -9.82
C PRO A 102 4.35 -5.51 -10.77
N LEU A 103 3.13 -5.25 -10.31
CA LEU A 103 2.18 -4.47 -11.09
C LEU A 103 2.77 -3.07 -11.18
N ASP A 104 2.90 -2.54 -12.40
CA ASP A 104 3.31 -1.16 -12.60
C ASP A 104 2.38 -0.25 -11.77
N PRO A 105 2.92 0.81 -11.14
CA PRO A 105 2.11 1.79 -10.44
C PRO A 105 1.01 2.32 -11.36
N ILE A 106 -0.23 2.26 -10.90
CA ILE A 106 -1.34 2.88 -11.61
C ILE A 106 -1.17 4.39 -11.47
N ILE A 107 -1.03 5.10 -12.59
CA ILE A 107 -1.00 6.56 -12.60
C ILE A 107 -2.46 7.03 -12.63
N PRO A 108 -2.96 7.66 -11.54
CA PRO A 108 -4.34 8.06 -11.49
C PRO A 108 -4.58 9.34 -12.30
N GLU A 109 -5.66 9.39 -13.05
CA GLU A 109 -6.12 10.58 -13.76
C GLU A 109 -7.32 11.16 -13.02
N THR A 110 -7.28 12.45 -12.70
CA THR A 110 -8.37 13.14 -12.01
C THR A 110 -9.54 13.43 -12.94
N LEU A 111 -10.75 13.23 -12.43
CA LEU A 111 -12.00 13.57 -13.07
C LEU A 111 -12.65 14.69 -12.27
N PHE A 112 -12.48 15.92 -12.75
CA PHE A 112 -13.12 17.10 -12.18
C PHE A 112 -14.49 17.32 -12.83
N PRO A 113 -15.56 17.46 -12.04
CA PRO A 113 -16.85 17.92 -12.57
C PRO A 113 -16.79 19.34 -13.12
N ASP A 114 -15.98 20.21 -12.49
CA ASP A 114 -15.63 21.56 -12.92
C ASP A 114 -14.25 21.93 -12.33
N GLN A 115 -13.52 22.84 -12.98
CA GLN A 115 -12.20 23.32 -12.54
C GLN A 115 -12.29 24.62 -11.72
N GLU A 116 -13.50 25.10 -11.42
CA GLU A 116 -13.71 26.32 -10.64
C GLU A 116 -13.56 26.03 -9.15
N THR A 117 -14.06 24.88 -8.70
CA THR A 117 -14.09 24.48 -7.29
C THR A 117 -12.76 23.89 -6.81
N ALA A 118 -12.07 23.15 -7.67
CA ALA A 118 -10.73 22.61 -7.43
C ALA A 118 -9.97 22.38 -8.74
N GLN A 119 -8.64 22.37 -8.66
CA GLN A 119 -7.74 22.15 -9.81
C GLN A 119 -6.61 21.20 -9.44
N GLN A 120 -6.04 20.52 -10.44
CA GLN A 120 -4.86 19.67 -10.24
C GLN A 120 -3.58 20.39 -10.69
N ARG A 121 -2.54 20.33 -9.85
CA ARG A 121 -1.16 20.69 -10.21
C ARG A 121 -0.22 19.53 -9.87
N GLY A 122 0.21 18.78 -10.89
CA GLY A 122 0.96 17.55 -10.67
C GLY A 122 0.12 16.55 -9.88
N ASN A 123 0.63 16.05 -8.75
CA ASN A 123 -0.10 15.11 -7.89
C ASN A 123 -0.91 15.80 -6.78
N VAL A 124 -1.01 17.13 -6.81
CA VAL A 124 -1.69 17.92 -5.78
C VAL A 124 -3.04 18.39 -6.31
N ILE A 125 -4.10 18.14 -5.54
CA ILE A 125 -5.39 18.77 -5.73
C ILE A 125 -5.43 20.04 -4.90
N ILE A 126 -5.73 21.16 -5.54
CA ILE A 126 -5.77 22.49 -4.96
C ILE A 126 -7.23 22.92 -4.94
N HIS A 127 -7.79 23.07 -3.74
CA HIS A 127 -9.11 23.66 -3.54
C HIS A 127 -9.05 25.16 -3.85
N ALA A 128 -10.08 25.70 -4.50
CA ALA A 128 -10.15 27.14 -4.77
C ALA A 128 -10.28 27.93 -3.45
N PRO A 129 -9.56 29.05 -3.30
CA PRO A 129 -9.43 29.77 -2.03
C PRO A 129 -10.75 30.36 -1.50
N ASP A 130 -11.64 30.79 -2.39
CA ASP A 130 -12.94 31.40 -2.04
C ASP A 130 -14.13 30.49 -2.36
N ASN A 131 -13.87 29.19 -2.57
CA ASN A 131 -14.92 28.23 -2.83
C ASN A 131 -15.50 27.69 -1.50
N TYR A 132 -16.82 27.79 -1.35
CA TYR A 132 -17.56 27.21 -0.22
C TYR A 132 -18.50 26.08 -0.67
N ASP A 133 -18.52 25.77 -1.97
CA ASP A 133 -19.24 24.64 -2.54
C ASP A 133 -18.44 23.32 -2.38
N HIS A 134 -19.13 22.19 -2.49
CA HIS A 134 -18.50 20.87 -2.44
C HIS A 134 -17.61 20.59 -3.67
N SER A 135 -16.41 20.07 -3.43
CA SER A 135 -15.42 19.77 -4.48
C SER A 135 -15.08 18.28 -4.49
N THR A 136 -15.93 17.45 -5.13
CA THR A 136 -15.63 16.02 -5.27
C THR A 136 -14.72 15.76 -6.46
N VAL A 137 -13.56 15.16 -6.23
CA VAL A 137 -12.61 14.78 -7.29
C VAL A 137 -12.52 13.26 -7.35
N ALA A 138 -12.98 12.67 -8.45
CA ALA A 138 -12.86 11.24 -8.70
C ALA A 138 -11.60 10.90 -9.48
N TYR A 139 -11.17 9.63 -9.46
CA TYR A 139 -9.98 9.17 -10.15
C TYR A 139 -10.24 7.99 -11.09
N ASN A 140 -9.63 8.05 -12.27
CA ASN A 140 -9.42 6.92 -13.17
C ASN A 140 -8.09 6.23 -12.85
N PRO A 141 -7.93 4.94 -13.19
CA PRO A 141 -8.91 4.07 -13.85
C PRO A 141 -9.98 3.52 -12.89
N ILE A 142 -11.09 3.05 -13.46
CA ILE A 142 -12.06 2.21 -12.73
C ILE A 142 -11.37 0.89 -12.36
N ILE A 143 -11.37 0.57 -11.07
CA ILE A 143 -10.76 -0.64 -10.53
C ILE A 143 -11.79 -1.77 -10.58
N LYS A 144 -11.42 -2.88 -11.22
CA LYS A 144 -12.28 -4.08 -11.37
C LYS A 144 -11.65 -5.37 -10.84
N LYS A 145 -10.34 -5.38 -10.60
CA LYS A 145 -9.56 -6.57 -10.23
C LYS A 145 -8.29 -6.18 -9.48
N GLY A 146 -7.70 -7.14 -8.77
CA GLY A 146 -6.44 -6.96 -8.07
C GLY A 146 -6.60 -6.33 -6.69
N ILE A 147 -5.47 -6.01 -6.09
CA ILE A 147 -5.38 -5.24 -4.85
C ILE A 147 -4.80 -3.88 -5.23
N VAL A 148 -5.49 -2.81 -4.88
CA VAL A 148 -5.09 -1.44 -5.23
C VAL A 148 -5.13 -0.59 -3.97
N ILE A 149 -4.07 0.18 -3.76
CA ILE A 149 -3.97 1.14 -2.67
C ILE A 149 -4.04 2.54 -3.28
N PHE A 150 -4.97 3.36 -2.77
CA PHE A 150 -5.05 4.78 -3.06
C PHE A 150 -4.65 5.55 -1.80
N GLU A 151 -3.60 6.34 -1.89
CA GLU A 151 -2.96 6.99 -0.74
C GLU A 151 -2.71 8.47 -1.02
N GLY A 152 -2.85 9.29 0.02
CA GLY A 152 -2.59 10.72 -0.06
C GLY A 152 -2.41 11.36 1.31
N ILE A 153 -2.12 12.65 1.32
CA ILE A 153 -2.01 13.48 2.53
C ILE A 153 -2.93 14.67 2.36
N PHE A 154 -3.79 14.90 3.34
CA PHE A 154 -4.56 16.13 3.44
C PHE A 154 -3.71 17.19 4.18
N GLN A 155 -3.70 18.43 3.70
CA GLN A 155 -2.98 19.54 4.34
C GLN A 155 -3.86 20.79 4.41
N LYS A 156 -3.71 21.59 5.47
CA LYS A 156 -4.30 22.93 5.65
C LYS A 156 -5.83 22.99 5.55
N TYR A 157 -6.53 21.95 6.00
CA TYR A 157 -7.98 21.82 5.83
C TYR A 157 -8.79 22.12 7.11
N ARG A 158 -8.18 22.76 8.12
CA ARG A 158 -8.75 22.87 9.48
C ARG A 158 -10.17 23.46 9.55
N GLU A 159 -10.58 24.25 8.56
CA GLU A 159 -11.85 24.96 8.55
C GLU A 159 -12.98 24.21 7.81
N PHE A 160 -12.66 23.13 7.08
CA PHE A 160 -13.63 22.44 6.23
C PHE A 160 -13.67 20.93 6.47
N PRO A 161 -14.86 20.30 6.49
CA PRO A 161 -14.97 18.85 6.48
C PRO A 161 -14.46 18.32 5.14
N PHE A 162 -13.67 17.25 5.20
CA PHE A 162 -13.17 16.54 4.03
C PHE A 162 -13.36 15.05 4.23
N GLN A 163 -13.30 14.33 3.13
CA GLN A 163 -13.66 12.92 3.06
C GLN A 163 -12.86 12.25 1.96
N ILE A 164 -12.72 10.93 2.07
CA ILE A 164 -12.09 10.09 1.06
C ILE A 164 -12.87 8.80 0.95
N GLY A 165 -12.92 8.22 -0.24
CA GLY A 165 -13.76 7.06 -0.41
C GLY A 165 -13.65 6.34 -1.74
N ILE A 166 -14.60 5.43 -1.91
CA ILE A 166 -14.86 4.77 -3.17
C ILE A 166 -16.31 5.02 -3.60
N ALA A 167 -16.55 4.97 -4.89
CA ALA A 167 -17.88 4.94 -5.47
C ALA A 167 -18.00 3.75 -6.42
N ASP A 168 -19.23 3.33 -6.71
CA ASP A 168 -19.48 2.46 -7.86
C ASP A 168 -18.84 3.08 -9.12
N GLY A 169 -18.21 2.22 -9.94
CA GLY A 169 -17.43 2.65 -11.11
C GLY A 169 -18.22 3.50 -12.12
N ASN A 170 -19.54 3.39 -12.15
CA ASN A 170 -20.40 4.16 -13.05
C ASN A 170 -20.87 5.51 -12.47
N VAL A 171 -20.52 5.84 -11.22
CA VAL A 171 -20.89 7.12 -10.63
C VAL A 171 -20.16 8.26 -11.34
N LEU A 172 -20.94 9.26 -11.74
CA LEU A 172 -20.46 10.55 -12.25
C LEU A 172 -20.88 11.63 -11.23
N PHE A 173 -19.89 12.21 -10.57
CA PHE A 173 -20.12 13.32 -9.65
C PHE A 173 -20.44 14.59 -10.44
N GLY A 174 -21.43 15.34 -9.98
CA GLY A 174 -21.79 16.62 -10.55
C GLY A 174 -20.97 17.73 -9.93
N SER A 175 -20.89 18.86 -10.64
CA SER A 175 -20.35 20.11 -10.12
C SER A 175 -21.05 20.49 -8.81
N LYS A 176 -20.26 20.93 -7.81
CA LYS A 176 -20.75 21.42 -6.51
C LYS A 176 -21.54 20.39 -5.70
N LYS A 177 -21.37 19.10 -5.98
CA LYS A 177 -22.06 18.00 -5.28
C LYS A 177 -21.10 17.20 -4.41
N GLU A 178 -21.57 16.83 -3.21
CA GLU A 178 -20.86 15.91 -2.34
C GLU A 178 -21.27 14.44 -2.57
N PRO A 179 -20.43 13.46 -2.20
CA PRO A 179 -20.72 12.03 -2.34
C PRO A 179 -21.84 11.51 -1.41
N GLY A 180 -22.27 12.34 -0.43
CA GLY A 180 -23.41 12.08 0.44
C GLY A 180 -24.77 12.53 -0.12
N ASP A 181 -24.81 13.25 -1.25
CA ASP A 181 -26.06 13.73 -1.86
C ASP A 181 -27.03 12.56 -2.16
N ILE A 182 -28.33 12.82 -2.04
CA ILE A 182 -29.41 11.84 -2.27
C ILE A 182 -29.28 11.11 -3.62
N LYS A 183 -28.73 11.76 -4.64
CA LYS A 183 -28.46 11.20 -5.97
C LYS A 183 -27.45 10.03 -5.94
N TYR A 184 -26.53 10.05 -4.99
CA TYR A 184 -25.48 9.04 -4.80
C TYR A 184 -25.77 8.06 -3.67
N LYS A 185 -26.95 8.18 -3.05
CA LYS A 185 -27.39 7.32 -1.96
C LYS A 185 -27.18 5.84 -2.29
N GLY A 186 -26.41 5.17 -1.44
CA GLY A 186 -26.05 3.77 -1.55
C GLY A 186 -25.06 3.39 -2.66
N LYS A 187 -24.38 4.36 -3.27
CA LYS A 187 -23.36 4.12 -4.32
C LYS A 187 -21.94 4.47 -3.86
N THR A 188 -21.78 4.99 -2.64
CA THR A 188 -20.51 5.47 -2.11
C THR A 188 -20.19 4.81 -0.77
N VAL A 189 -18.89 4.62 -0.52
CA VAL A 189 -18.35 4.43 0.82
C VAL A 189 -17.47 5.63 1.11
N CYS A 190 -17.71 6.29 2.23
CA CYS A 190 -17.01 7.50 2.65
C CYS A 190 -16.33 7.27 3.99
N TYR A 191 -15.06 7.63 4.11
CA TYR A 191 -14.36 7.80 5.37
C TYR A 191 -14.19 9.29 5.65
N LYS A 192 -14.93 9.77 6.64
CA LYS A 192 -14.96 11.19 7.03
C LYS A 192 -13.78 11.54 7.93
N ASN A 193 -13.37 12.80 7.90
CA ASN A 193 -12.35 13.34 8.80
C ASN A 193 -12.61 13.09 10.29
N ASN A 194 -13.88 12.99 10.71
CA ASN A 194 -14.26 12.71 12.10
C ASN A 194 -14.11 11.24 12.52
N GLY A 195 -13.66 10.35 11.63
CA GLY A 195 -13.47 8.94 11.91
C GLY A 195 -14.65 8.04 11.51
N CYS A 196 -15.80 8.62 11.15
CA CYS A 196 -16.97 7.84 10.77
C CYS A 196 -16.89 7.35 9.33
N ILE A 197 -17.39 6.13 9.10
CA ILE A 197 -17.60 5.58 7.76
C ILE A 197 -19.09 5.62 7.43
N ILE A 198 -19.45 6.17 6.26
CA ILE A 198 -20.77 5.94 5.67
C ILE A 198 -20.63 4.82 4.64
N HIS A 199 -21.33 3.72 4.89
CA HIS A 199 -21.37 2.58 3.96
C HIS A 199 -22.49 2.74 2.92
N MET A 200 -22.40 2.03 1.79
CA MET A 200 -23.42 1.95 0.71
C MET A 200 -24.82 1.51 1.15
N LYS A 201 -25.02 1.14 2.41
CA LYS A 201 -26.36 0.89 3.00
C LYS A 201 -26.93 2.13 3.70
N ASN A 202 -26.25 3.28 3.58
CA ASN A 202 -26.51 4.53 4.29
C ASN A 202 -26.51 4.36 5.81
N LYS A 203 -25.67 3.45 6.29
CA LYS A 203 -25.42 3.27 7.71
C LYS A 203 -24.09 3.94 8.05
N GLU A 204 -24.13 4.81 9.05
CA GLU A 204 -22.93 5.36 9.66
C GLU A 204 -22.32 4.35 10.64
N ILE A 205 -21.02 4.19 10.57
CA ILE A 205 -20.24 3.24 11.35
C ILE A 205 -19.10 4.02 11.99
N ALA A 206 -19.12 4.11 13.32
CA ALA A 206 -18.02 4.68 14.11
C ALA A 206 -16.98 3.60 14.45
N GLY A 207 -15.78 4.01 14.85
CA GLY A 207 -14.74 3.12 15.38
C GLY A 207 -13.34 3.32 14.77
N ASN A 208 -13.21 4.12 13.71
CA ASN A 208 -11.90 4.50 13.19
C ASN A 208 -11.42 5.82 13.79
N ALA A 209 -10.11 6.06 13.72
CA ALA A 209 -9.52 7.31 14.19
C ALA A 209 -9.93 8.49 13.28
N LYS A 210 -9.85 9.70 13.85
CA LYS A 210 -9.99 10.95 13.09
C LYS A 210 -8.79 11.13 12.18
N ILE A 211 -8.99 11.80 11.05
CA ILE A 211 -7.92 12.17 10.13
C ILE A 211 -7.40 13.56 10.52
N GLU A 212 -6.15 13.64 10.94
CA GLU A 212 -5.47 14.87 11.36
C GLU A 212 -4.52 15.41 10.29
N ASP A 213 -4.26 16.72 10.37
CA ASP A 213 -3.54 17.47 9.35
C ASP A 213 -2.13 16.90 9.11
N GLY A 214 -1.79 16.69 7.84
CA GLY A 214 -0.50 16.12 7.45
C GLY A 214 -0.35 14.60 7.63
N GLN A 215 -1.39 13.90 8.09
CA GLN A 215 -1.36 12.44 8.16
C GLN A 215 -1.50 11.81 6.77
N THR A 216 -0.80 10.69 6.57
CA THR A 216 -1.01 9.84 5.39
C THR A 216 -2.28 9.02 5.58
N VAL A 217 -3.18 9.04 4.60
CA VAL A 217 -4.41 8.25 4.59
C VAL A 217 -4.41 7.35 3.37
N ALA A 218 -4.66 6.06 3.58
CA ALA A 218 -4.70 5.09 2.49
C ALA A 218 -5.97 4.22 2.52
N LEU A 219 -6.47 3.91 1.33
CA LEU A 219 -7.59 3.02 1.08
C LEU A 219 -7.08 1.83 0.26
N GLU A 220 -7.07 0.64 0.85
CA GLU A 220 -6.76 -0.60 0.14
C GLU A 220 -8.05 -1.30 -0.26
N VAL A 221 -8.26 -1.46 -1.56
CA VAL A 221 -9.33 -2.32 -2.09
C VAL A 221 -8.77 -3.67 -2.49
N ASN A 222 -9.42 -4.74 -2.05
CA ASN A 222 -9.17 -6.10 -2.53
C ASN A 222 -10.35 -6.54 -3.40
N MET A 223 -10.15 -6.45 -4.72
CA MET A 223 -11.15 -6.84 -5.72
C MET A 223 -11.08 -8.32 -6.07
N SER A 224 -10.09 -9.04 -5.54
CA SER A 224 -9.82 -10.46 -5.81
C SER A 224 -10.53 -11.41 -4.83
N THR A 225 -11.00 -10.92 -3.68
CA THR A 225 -11.71 -11.72 -2.67
C THR A 225 -13.22 -11.71 -2.89
N HIS A 226 -13.91 -12.72 -2.34
CA HIS A 226 -15.37 -12.76 -2.25
C HIS A 226 -15.77 -13.05 -0.79
N PRO A 227 -16.30 -12.06 -0.06
CA PRO A 227 -16.62 -10.70 -0.53
C PRO A 227 -15.37 -9.83 -0.79
N ARG A 228 -15.50 -8.88 -1.72
CA ARG A 228 -14.51 -7.81 -1.94
C ARG A 228 -14.46 -6.89 -0.73
N THR A 229 -13.29 -6.36 -0.40
CA THR A 229 -13.07 -5.58 0.82
C THR A 229 -12.43 -4.22 0.55
N LEU A 230 -12.67 -3.28 1.45
CA LEU A 230 -12.02 -1.98 1.55
C LEU A 230 -11.49 -1.81 2.98
N THR A 231 -10.20 -1.57 3.10
CA THR A 231 -9.48 -1.37 4.36
C THR A 231 -8.90 0.04 4.39
N PHE A 232 -8.91 0.69 5.56
CA PHE A 232 -8.43 2.05 5.75
C PHE A 232 -7.17 2.06 6.60
N PHE A 233 -6.26 2.99 6.31
CA PHE A 233 -5.02 3.17 7.06
C PHE A 233 -4.79 4.65 7.34
N ILE A 234 -4.24 4.95 8.52
CA ILE A 234 -3.72 6.28 8.88
C ILE A 234 -2.26 6.08 9.30
N ASN A 235 -1.33 6.80 8.67
CA ASN A 235 0.11 6.68 8.87
C ASN A 235 0.61 5.22 8.77
N GLY A 236 0.08 4.46 7.81
CA GLY A 236 0.38 3.03 7.62
C GLY A 236 -0.27 2.09 8.64
N GLN A 237 -0.97 2.60 9.64
CA GLN A 237 -1.68 1.79 10.65
C GLN A 237 -3.11 1.47 10.19
N GLN A 238 -3.41 0.19 10.09
CA GLN A 238 -4.74 -0.28 9.73
C GLN A 238 -5.78 0.15 10.77
N GLN A 239 -6.92 0.67 10.30
CA GLN A 239 -8.02 1.09 11.16
C GLN A 239 -8.92 -0.09 11.57
N PRO A 240 -9.58 -0.03 12.75
CA PRO A 240 -10.37 -1.15 13.27
C PRO A 240 -11.56 -1.56 12.40
N VAL A 241 -12.20 -0.60 11.73
CA VAL A 241 -13.38 -0.81 10.89
C VAL A 241 -12.95 -0.86 9.43
N SER A 242 -13.28 -1.98 8.78
CA SER A 242 -13.17 -2.18 7.33
C SER A 242 -14.54 -2.48 6.74
N ILE A 243 -14.65 -2.35 5.41
CA ILE A 243 -15.87 -2.64 4.67
C ILE A 243 -15.71 -3.92 3.87
N SER A 244 -16.76 -4.74 3.83
CA SER A 244 -16.88 -5.89 2.94
C SER A 244 -18.09 -5.73 2.02
N LYS A 245 -18.13 -6.51 0.93
CA LYS A 245 -19.20 -6.52 -0.07
C LYS A 245 -19.26 -5.20 -0.88
N ILE A 246 -18.10 -4.63 -1.19
CA ILE A 246 -18.00 -3.51 -2.14
C ILE A 246 -18.33 -3.98 -3.58
N PRO A 247 -18.75 -3.07 -4.50
CA PRO A 247 -19.13 -3.42 -5.87
C PRO A 247 -18.04 -4.13 -6.67
N SER A 248 -18.41 -4.74 -7.81
CA SER A 248 -17.46 -5.38 -8.74
C SER A 248 -16.61 -4.40 -9.55
N SER A 249 -17.00 -3.14 -9.59
CA SER A 249 -16.22 -2.06 -10.19
C SER A 249 -16.33 -0.81 -9.35
N ILE A 250 -15.21 -0.18 -9.02
CA ILE A 250 -15.17 1.01 -8.18
C ILE A 250 -14.25 2.06 -8.77
N LYS A 251 -14.38 3.30 -8.28
CA LYS A 251 -13.37 4.35 -8.45
C LYS A 251 -13.10 5.02 -7.11
N PHE A 252 -11.90 5.56 -6.94
CA PHE A 252 -11.56 6.38 -5.79
C PHE A 252 -12.04 7.81 -5.98
N TRP A 253 -12.30 8.49 -4.87
CA TRP A 253 -12.60 9.92 -4.85
C TRP A 253 -12.10 10.55 -3.54
N VAL A 254 -11.85 11.86 -3.61
CA VAL A 254 -11.60 12.76 -2.47
C VAL A 254 -12.53 13.96 -2.52
#